data_AF-A0A4Q2X6V3-F1
#
_entry.id   AF-A0A4Q2X6V3-F1
#
_cell.length_a   1.000
_cell.length_b   1.000
_cell.length_c   1.000
_cell.angle_alpha   90.00
_cell.angle_beta   90.00
_cell.angle_gamma   90.00
#
_symmetry.space_group_name_H-M   'P 1'
#
loop_
_entity.id
_entity.type
_entity.pdbx_description
1 polymer ?
#
loop_
_entity_poly.entity_id
_entity_poly.type
_entity_poly.pdbx_seq_one_letter_code
_entity_poly.pdbx_strand_id
1 'polypeptide(L)'
;MKTHTCLIVSACLAQPVWALFPLLDHIDLRTTYRSATQDWKWELVTAEEDADPAQAYFPARDAEYPDGEKDYRPPGSEWDFLGAGEGEPLWIYVESGDAYSWLGFDNTSAGLQDPVNFTLAGVTGPAGGHFALYRVIGGMPVVFMSTADGISAADLFPKPAGHHHLNWSFTRRGMWAVDLKVSGTRTGGNRPTVAGPTDTARLFFAIGEKAEWRARNFDTATVMDESVAGDLTDPDHDGWPNLLEYAFGGNPRQNGLKRSGTQTSAAPVQGMGQNQEAVYPSITFYQMKDAGAAGIRYAVEWQSGLETSGWAEGGSIHLIENVDAKWERVTVRDSQPAGAGKRFCRIRVEALPQP
;
A
#
# COMPACT_ATOMS: atom_id res chain seq x y z
N MET A 1 -18.97 18.82 -38.14
CA MET A 1 -18.74 18.45 -36.73
C MET A 1 -17.39 17.76 -36.67
N LYS A 2 -16.39 18.37 -36.00
CA LYS A 2 -15.07 17.76 -35.82
C LYS A 2 -15.15 16.88 -34.58
N THR A 3 -15.10 15.56 -34.77
CA THR A 3 -15.00 14.58 -33.69
C THR A 3 -13.59 14.68 -33.09
N HIS A 4 -13.51 15.04 -31.81
CA HIS A 4 -12.27 14.95 -31.04
C HIS A 4 -12.10 13.51 -30.57
N THR A 5 -11.22 12.76 -31.25
CA THR A 5 -10.80 11.43 -30.81
C THR A 5 -9.80 11.61 -29.68
N CYS A 6 -10.18 11.23 -28.46
CA CYS A 6 -9.26 11.07 -27.33
C CYS A 6 -8.59 9.70 -27.47
N LEU A 7 -7.32 9.69 -27.89
CA LEU A 7 -6.47 8.51 -27.78
C LEU A 7 -5.92 8.46 -26.36
N ILE A 8 -6.33 7.48 -25.57
CA ILE A 8 -5.57 7.05 -24.41
C ILE A 8 -4.36 6.28 -24.98
N VAL A 9 -3.21 6.94 -25.03
CA VAL A 9 -1.95 6.25 -25.26
C VAL A 9 -1.56 5.60 -23.95
N SER A 10 -1.91 4.32 -23.78
CA SER A 10 -1.29 3.51 -22.74
C SER A 10 0.14 3.22 -23.19
N ALA A 11 1.09 3.92 -22.60
CA ALA A 11 2.49 3.58 -22.80
C ALA A 11 2.75 2.29 -22.02
N CYS A 12 2.78 1.14 -22.72
CA CYS A 12 3.52 -0.03 -22.26
C CYS A 12 5.01 0.33 -22.25
N LEU A 13 5.43 1.09 -21.25
CA LEU A 13 6.80 1.03 -20.77
C LEU A 13 6.95 -0.38 -20.23
N ALA A 14 7.79 -1.20 -20.85
CA ALA A 14 8.22 -2.47 -20.30
C ALA A 14 8.72 -2.19 -18.88
N GLN A 15 7.89 -2.48 -17.87
CA GLN A 15 8.26 -2.26 -16.49
C GLN A 15 9.38 -3.26 -16.19
N PRO A 16 10.56 -2.80 -15.75
CA PRO A 16 11.60 -3.72 -15.35
C PRO A 16 11.03 -4.58 -14.21
N VAL A 17 11.32 -5.89 -14.24
CA VAL A 17 11.00 -7.00 -13.30
C VAL A 17 11.40 -6.75 -11.81
N TRP A 18 11.33 -5.52 -11.31
CA TRP A 18 12.00 -5.09 -10.08
C TRP A 18 11.06 -4.40 -9.07
N ALA A 19 9.76 -4.27 -9.36
CA ALA A 19 8.75 -3.78 -8.43
C ALA A 19 7.43 -4.53 -8.63
N LEU A 20 6.55 -4.49 -7.64
CA LEU A 20 5.20 -5.02 -7.81
C LEU A 20 4.37 -4.09 -8.70
N PHE A 21 3.53 -4.64 -9.56
CA PHE A 21 2.58 -3.87 -10.35
C PHE A 21 1.16 -3.91 -9.74
N PRO A 22 0.40 -2.81 -9.81
CA PRO A 22 -0.96 -2.78 -9.28
C PRO A 22 -1.88 -3.63 -10.15
N LEU A 23 -2.77 -4.39 -9.51
CA LEU A 23 -3.92 -4.99 -10.16
C LEU A 23 -5.18 -4.25 -9.75
N LEU A 24 -5.91 -3.77 -10.76
CA LEU A 24 -7.12 -2.98 -10.62
C LEU A 24 -8.32 -3.74 -11.20
N ASP A 25 -9.51 -3.24 -10.90
CA ASP A 25 -10.78 -3.76 -11.37
C ASP A 25 -11.00 -5.23 -10.95
N HIS A 26 -11.75 -5.99 -11.74
CA HIS A 26 -12.13 -7.36 -11.43
C HIS A 26 -10.94 -8.32 -11.57
N ILE A 27 -10.57 -8.97 -10.46
CA ILE A 27 -9.40 -9.83 -10.36
C ILE A 27 -9.78 -11.13 -9.65
N ASP A 28 -9.48 -12.27 -10.25
CA ASP A 28 -9.76 -13.57 -9.63
C ASP A 28 -8.52 -14.37 -9.34
N LEU A 29 -8.45 -14.91 -8.12
CA LEU A 29 -7.48 -15.91 -7.74
C LEU A 29 -7.86 -17.26 -8.35
N ARG A 30 -7.07 -17.71 -9.33
CA ARG A 30 -7.21 -19.00 -10.00
C ARG A 30 -6.19 -19.99 -9.46
N THR A 31 -6.66 -21.19 -9.13
CA THR A 31 -5.82 -22.32 -8.70
C THR A 31 -6.00 -23.51 -9.62
N THR A 32 -4.92 -23.99 -10.23
CA THR A 32 -4.93 -25.17 -11.10
C THR A 32 -4.05 -26.26 -10.52
N TYR A 33 -4.62 -27.43 -10.21
CA TYR A 33 -3.85 -28.59 -9.80
C TYR A 33 -3.19 -29.26 -11.01
N ARG A 34 -1.86 -29.37 -11.01
CA ARG A 34 -1.11 -30.01 -12.10
C ARG A 34 -0.74 -31.43 -11.71
N SER A 35 -1.51 -32.39 -12.22
CA SER A 35 -1.33 -33.81 -11.85
C SER A 35 0.02 -34.40 -12.24
N ALA A 36 0.68 -33.85 -13.26
CA ALA A 36 1.99 -34.34 -13.73
C ALA A 36 3.12 -34.00 -12.75
N THR A 37 3.07 -32.81 -12.13
CA THR A 37 4.06 -32.29 -11.20
C THR A 37 3.63 -32.43 -9.73
N GLN A 38 2.35 -32.75 -9.50
CA GLN A 38 1.74 -32.88 -8.17
C GLN A 38 1.85 -31.59 -7.33
N ASP A 39 1.71 -30.45 -7.99
CA ASP A 39 1.74 -29.13 -7.38
C ASP A 39 0.55 -28.27 -7.83
N TRP A 40 0.38 -27.13 -7.18
CA TRP A 40 -0.60 -26.12 -7.58
C TRP A 40 0.06 -24.99 -8.36
N LYS A 41 -0.64 -24.52 -9.39
CA LYS A 41 -0.35 -23.27 -10.07
C LYS A 41 -1.33 -22.21 -9.57
N TRP A 42 -0.82 -21.05 -9.22
CA TRP A 42 -1.58 -19.89 -8.78
C TRP A 42 -1.45 -18.77 -9.80
N GLU A 43 -2.57 -18.14 -10.13
CA GLU A 43 -2.66 -17.06 -11.10
C GLU A 43 -3.66 -16.03 -10.61
N LEU A 44 -3.39 -14.76 -10.90
CA LEU A 44 -4.35 -13.67 -10.75
C LEU A 44 -4.90 -13.35 -12.13
N VAL A 45 -6.17 -13.62 -12.34
CA VAL A 45 -6.85 -13.50 -13.62
C VAL A 45 -7.52 -12.14 -13.68
N THR A 46 -7.22 -11.37 -14.71
CA THR A 46 -7.94 -10.13 -15.00
C THR A 46 -8.62 -10.22 -16.37
N ALA A 47 -9.33 -9.16 -16.76
CA ALA A 47 -9.88 -9.06 -18.11
C ALA A 47 -8.80 -8.98 -19.22
N GLU A 48 -7.59 -8.49 -18.87
CA GLU A 48 -6.52 -8.20 -19.84
C GLU A 48 -5.48 -9.32 -19.91
N GLU A 49 -5.02 -9.79 -18.74
CA GLU A 49 -3.98 -10.82 -18.63
C GLU A 49 -4.01 -11.60 -17.31
N ASP A 50 -3.33 -12.75 -17.30
CA ASP A 50 -3.04 -13.53 -16.11
C ASP A 50 -1.69 -13.06 -15.52
N ALA A 51 -1.66 -12.81 -14.21
CA ALA A 51 -0.49 -12.34 -13.47
C ALA A 51 -0.02 -13.38 -12.44
N ASP A 52 1.28 -13.40 -12.17
CA ASP A 52 1.85 -14.13 -11.03
C ASP A 52 1.55 -13.36 -9.72
N PRO A 53 0.90 -13.98 -8.72
CA PRO A 53 0.68 -13.34 -7.41
C PRO A 53 1.94 -12.74 -6.77
N ALA A 54 3.11 -13.32 -7.05
CA ALA A 54 4.39 -12.84 -6.51
C ALA A 54 4.88 -11.54 -7.17
N GLN A 55 4.27 -11.07 -8.24
CA GLN A 55 4.70 -9.87 -8.97
C GLN A 55 3.69 -8.72 -8.91
N ALA A 56 2.54 -8.95 -8.30
CA ALA A 56 1.44 -8.00 -8.26
C ALA A 56 1.08 -7.58 -6.83
N TYR A 57 0.33 -6.48 -6.71
CA TYR A 57 -0.33 -6.10 -5.47
C TYR A 57 -1.72 -5.53 -5.72
N PHE A 58 -2.55 -5.55 -4.68
CA PHE A 58 -3.89 -4.97 -4.67
C PHE A 58 -3.88 -3.63 -3.91
N PRO A 59 -3.98 -2.47 -4.59
CA PRO A 59 -4.14 -1.19 -3.90
C PRO A 59 -5.51 -1.06 -3.22
N ALA A 60 -5.53 -0.49 -2.02
CA ALA A 60 -6.75 0.05 -1.40
C ALA A 60 -6.57 1.53 -1.10
N ARG A 61 -7.58 2.33 -1.47
CA ARG A 61 -7.59 3.77 -1.27
C ARG A 61 -8.13 4.12 0.10
N ASP A 62 -7.67 5.26 0.60
CA ASP A 62 -8.10 5.81 1.88
C ASP A 62 -9.39 6.64 1.78
N ALA A 63 -10.10 6.54 0.66
CA ALA A 63 -11.40 7.17 0.46
C ALA A 63 -12.51 6.32 1.08
N GLU A 64 -13.51 6.98 1.66
CA GLU A 64 -14.66 6.33 2.28
C GLU A 64 -15.53 5.60 1.23
N TYR A 65 -16.10 4.47 1.61
CA TYR A 65 -17.10 3.75 0.83
C TYR A 65 -18.33 4.64 0.53
N PRO A 66 -18.93 4.58 -0.68
CA PRO A 66 -18.62 3.66 -1.79
C PRO A 66 -17.54 4.14 -2.75
N ASP A 67 -16.97 5.33 -2.53
CA ASP A 67 -15.99 5.92 -3.44
C ASP A 67 -14.58 5.35 -3.27
N GLY A 68 -14.31 4.65 -2.16
CA GLY A 68 -13.09 3.91 -1.86
C GLY A 68 -13.32 2.71 -0.95
N GLU A 69 -12.21 2.14 -0.47
CA GLU A 69 -12.21 0.88 0.29
C GLU A 69 -12.28 1.11 1.81
N LYS A 70 -12.19 2.36 2.27
CA LYS A 70 -12.25 2.67 3.71
C LYS A 70 -13.70 2.62 4.20
N ASP A 71 -13.91 1.91 5.30
CA ASP A 71 -15.18 1.83 6.02
C ASP A 71 -14.90 1.77 7.53
N TYR A 72 -15.91 1.51 8.35
CA TYR A 72 -15.78 1.44 9.81
C TYR A 72 -16.39 0.15 10.34
N ARG A 73 -15.78 -0.41 11.39
CA ARG A 73 -16.31 -1.60 12.05
C ARG A 73 -17.73 -1.31 12.59
N PRO A 74 -18.74 -2.11 12.20
CA PRO A 74 -20.10 -1.92 12.71
C PRO A 74 -20.20 -2.19 14.22
N PRO A 75 -21.24 -1.67 14.90
CA PRO A 75 -21.51 -2.00 16.30
C PRO A 75 -21.94 -3.46 16.47
N GLY A 76 -21.70 -4.02 17.66
CA GLY A 76 -22.09 -5.39 18.02
C GLY A 76 -20.92 -6.36 18.13
N SER A 77 -21.08 -7.39 18.97
CA SER A 77 -20.03 -8.40 19.24
C SER A 77 -19.84 -9.40 18.10
N GLU A 78 -20.83 -9.54 17.22
CA GLU A 78 -20.73 -10.36 16.02
C GLU A 78 -19.61 -9.89 15.07
N TRP A 79 -19.12 -8.65 15.24
CA TRP A 79 -18.03 -8.05 14.47
C TRP A 79 -16.66 -8.11 15.17
N ASP A 80 -16.56 -8.74 16.35
CA ASP A 80 -15.29 -8.82 17.12
C ASP A 80 -14.18 -9.55 16.35
N PHE A 81 -14.54 -10.45 15.44
CA PHE A 81 -13.59 -11.18 14.59
C PHE A 81 -12.75 -10.27 13.69
N LEU A 82 -13.15 -9.01 13.48
CA LEU A 82 -12.38 -8.06 12.67
C LEU A 82 -11.11 -7.59 13.39
N GLY A 83 -11.04 -7.74 14.72
CA GLY A 83 -9.89 -7.29 15.52
C GLY A 83 -9.76 -5.77 15.65
N ALA A 84 -10.79 -5.02 15.26
CA ALA A 84 -10.92 -3.57 15.48
C ALA A 84 -11.99 -3.28 16.54
N GLY A 85 -11.93 -2.10 17.17
CA GLY A 85 -12.99 -1.57 18.03
C GLY A 85 -14.20 -1.07 17.23
N GLU A 86 -15.36 -0.95 17.89
CA GLU A 86 -16.55 -0.35 17.27
C GLU A 86 -16.25 1.07 16.74
N GLY A 87 -16.60 1.31 15.47
CA GLY A 87 -16.34 2.60 14.81
C GLY A 87 -14.87 2.85 14.46
N GLU A 88 -13.95 1.91 14.69
CA GLU A 88 -12.58 2.00 14.19
C GLU A 88 -12.53 1.70 12.68
N PRO A 89 -11.60 2.31 11.94
CA PRO A 89 -11.54 2.19 10.50
C PRO A 89 -11.11 0.80 10.04
N LEU A 90 -11.63 0.41 8.89
CA LEU A 90 -11.32 -0.79 8.15
C LEU A 90 -11.03 -0.42 6.69
N TRP A 91 -10.27 -1.24 6.00
CA TRP A 91 -10.16 -1.21 4.55
C TRP A 91 -10.67 -2.54 4.02
N ILE A 92 -11.75 -2.49 3.24
CA ILE A 92 -12.51 -3.66 2.81
C ILE A 92 -12.53 -3.72 1.29
N TYR A 93 -11.97 -4.79 0.74
CA TYR A 93 -12.26 -5.21 -0.64
C TYR A 93 -13.60 -5.94 -0.59
N VAL A 94 -14.65 -5.29 -1.08
CA VAL A 94 -16.05 -5.70 -0.84
C VAL A 94 -16.49 -6.90 -1.67
N GLU A 95 -17.36 -7.74 -1.10
CA GLU A 95 -17.87 -8.96 -1.75
C GLU A 95 -18.86 -8.70 -2.89
N SER A 96 -19.41 -7.49 -3.00
CA SER A 96 -20.43 -7.14 -4.00
C SER A 96 -20.29 -5.71 -4.48
N GLY A 97 -20.59 -5.49 -5.76
CA GLY A 97 -20.42 -4.21 -6.43
C GLY A 97 -19.18 -4.24 -7.29
N ASP A 98 -18.56 -3.07 -7.48
CA ASP A 98 -17.26 -2.92 -8.12
C ASP A 98 -16.37 -2.12 -7.16
N ALA A 99 -15.12 -2.54 -6.99
CA ALA A 99 -14.13 -1.86 -6.15
C ALA A 99 -12.88 -1.52 -6.96
N TYR A 100 -12.00 -0.68 -6.43
CA TYR A 100 -10.79 -0.26 -7.17
C TYR A 100 -9.87 -1.44 -7.52
N SER A 101 -9.75 -2.37 -6.59
CA SER A 101 -9.36 -3.75 -6.86
C SER A 101 -10.49 -4.63 -6.35
N TRP A 102 -11.06 -5.49 -7.17
CA TRP A 102 -12.20 -6.31 -6.80
C TRP A 102 -11.84 -7.79 -6.85
N LEU A 103 -11.47 -8.33 -5.69
CA LEU A 103 -10.86 -9.64 -5.53
C LEU A 103 -11.89 -10.76 -5.37
N GLY A 104 -11.88 -11.68 -6.30
CA GLY A 104 -12.65 -12.91 -6.29
C GLY A 104 -11.79 -14.17 -6.28
N PHE A 105 -12.48 -15.29 -6.19
CA PHE A 105 -11.96 -16.62 -6.45
C PHE A 105 -12.62 -17.13 -7.73
N ASP A 106 -11.78 -17.55 -8.67
CA ASP A 106 -12.23 -18.06 -9.96
C ASP A 106 -13.04 -19.36 -9.82
N ASN A 107 -13.71 -19.75 -10.90
CA ASN A 107 -14.48 -20.98 -11.03
C ASN A 107 -13.61 -22.26 -11.17
N THR A 108 -12.38 -22.25 -10.67
CA THR A 108 -11.43 -23.34 -10.88
C THR A 108 -11.71 -24.52 -9.95
N SER A 109 -12.41 -25.54 -10.46
CA SER A 109 -12.64 -26.84 -9.77
C SER A 109 -12.47 -28.04 -10.70
N ALA A 110 -11.99 -27.84 -11.93
CA ALA A 110 -11.87 -28.88 -12.93
C ALA A 110 -11.00 -30.06 -12.45
N GLY A 111 -11.58 -31.27 -12.44
CA GLY A 111 -10.89 -32.50 -12.00
C GLY A 111 -10.81 -32.70 -10.48
N LEU A 112 -11.48 -31.83 -9.71
CA LEU A 112 -11.58 -31.91 -8.25
C LEU A 112 -13.04 -32.07 -7.81
N GLN A 113 -13.22 -32.61 -6.61
CA GLN A 113 -14.48 -32.66 -5.89
C GLN A 113 -14.70 -31.30 -5.21
N ASP A 114 -15.97 -30.93 -5.08
CA ASP A 114 -16.42 -29.75 -4.35
C ASP A 114 -16.52 -30.07 -2.84
N PRO A 115 -16.01 -29.23 -1.92
CA PRO A 115 -15.31 -27.95 -2.14
C PRO A 115 -13.79 -28.08 -2.36
N VAL A 116 -13.22 -27.02 -2.95
CA VAL A 116 -11.77 -26.75 -2.92
C VAL A 116 -11.49 -25.88 -1.70
N ASN A 117 -10.57 -26.30 -0.84
CA ASN A 117 -10.30 -25.68 0.45
C ASN A 117 -9.14 -24.69 0.36
N PHE A 118 -9.37 -23.44 0.75
CA PHE A 118 -8.35 -22.41 0.92
C PHE A 118 -8.11 -22.17 2.40
N THR A 119 -6.88 -22.32 2.88
CA THR A 119 -6.53 -22.13 4.30
C THR A 119 -5.53 -21.00 4.47
N LEU A 120 -5.68 -20.22 5.54
CA LEU A 120 -4.72 -19.17 5.89
C LEU A 120 -3.44 -19.80 6.45
N ALA A 121 -2.31 -19.56 5.81
CA ALA A 121 -1.00 -20.04 6.26
C ALA A 121 -0.24 -19.00 7.08
N GLY A 122 -0.48 -17.71 6.82
CA GLY A 122 0.23 -16.62 7.47
C GLY A 122 -0.28 -15.26 7.01
N VAL A 123 -0.10 -14.26 7.86
CA VAL A 123 -0.29 -12.85 7.50
C VAL A 123 0.87 -12.06 8.08
N THR A 124 1.52 -11.26 7.23
CA THR A 124 2.49 -10.25 7.66
C THR A 124 1.92 -8.88 7.33
N GLY A 125 1.97 -7.94 8.27
CA GLY A 125 1.44 -6.60 8.07
C GLY A 125 1.88 -5.64 9.17
N PRO A 126 1.30 -4.43 9.20
CA PRO A 126 1.54 -3.43 10.23
C PRO A 126 1.32 -3.99 11.63
N ALA A 127 2.16 -3.55 12.58
CA ALA A 127 2.08 -3.98 13.96
C ALA A 127 0.69 -3.72 14.57
N GLY A 128 0.10 -4.74 15.20
CA GLY A 128 -1.23 -4.66 15.80
C GLY A 128 -2.36 -4.46 14.80
N GLY A 129 -2.14 -4.76 13.52
CA GLY A 129 -3.19 -4.84 12.51
C GLY A 129 -3.75 -6.27 12.42
N HIS A 130 -5.01 -6.38 11.99
CA HIS A 130 -5.69 -7.64 11.74
C HIS A 130 -6.24 -7.72 10.32
N PHE A 131 -6.19 -8.93 9.76
CA PHE A 131 -6.82 -9.38 8.53
C PHE A 131 -8.03 -10.29 8.85
N ALA A 132 -9.10 -10.19 8.06
CA ALA A 132 -10.19 -11.16 8.04
C ALA A 132 -10.78 -11.38 6.62
N LEU A 133 -11.34 -12.57 6.41
CA LEU A 133 -12.04 -12.99 5.20
C LEU A 133 -13.43 -13.50 5.57
N TYR A 134 -14.49 -12.90 5.05
CA TYR A 134 -15.86 -13.20 5.46
C TYR A 134 -16.91 -12.84 4.39
N ARG A 135 -18.16 -13.25 4.63
CA ARG A 135 -19.36 -12.76 3.91
C ARG A 135 -20.37 -12.19 4.88
N VAL A 136 -21.30 -11.38 4.39
CA VAL A 136 -22.48 -10.94 5.14
C VAL A 136 -23.73 -11.56 4.53
N ILE A 137 -24.42 -12.40 5.31
CA ILE A 137 -25.67 -13.06 4.87
C ILE A 137 -26.79 -12.64 5.82
N GLY A 138 -27.82 -11.98 5.29
CA GLY A 138 -28.94 -11.50 6.08
C GLY A 138 -28.54 -10.51 7.19
N GLY A 139 -27.43 -9.77 6.99
CA GLY A 139 -26.86 -8.83 7.96
C GLY A 139 -25.90 -9.45 8.98
N MET A 140 -25.72 -10.78 8.97
CA MET A 140 -24.81 -11.47 9.90
C MET A 140 -23.53 -11.92 9.20
N PRO A 141 -22.36 -11.81 9.86
CA PRO A 141 -21.10 -12.26 9.28
C PRO A 141 -21.00 -13.80 9.30
N VAL A 142 -20.52 -14.35 8.18
CA VAL A 142 -20.00 -15.71 8.07
C VAL A 142 -18.50 -15.61 7.89
N VAL A 143 -17.76 -15.90 8.96
CA VAL A 143 -16.30 -15.74 9.03
C VAL A 143 -15.61 -17.00 8.51
N PHE A 144 -14.61 -16.84 7.65
CA PHE A 144 -13.79 -17.94 7.14
C PHE A 144 -12.35 -17.88 7.66
N MET A 145 -11.79 -16.68 7.79
CA MET A 145 -10.43 -16.48 8.28
C MET A 145 -10.39 -15.23 9.14
N SER A 146 -9.70 -15.27 10.27
CA SER A 146 -9.37 -14.10 11.06
C SER A 146 -8.00 -14.25 11.70
N THR A 147 -7.31 -13.13 11.84
CA THR A 147 -6.07 -13.05 12.63
C THR A 147 -6.30 -12.48 14.03
N ALA A 148 -7.53 -12.07 14.36
CA ALA A 148 -7.87 -11.49 15.67
C ALA A 148 -7.79 -12.51 16.82
N ASP A 149 -8.09 -13.78 16.53
CA ASP A 149 -8.00 -14.91 17.45
C ASP A 149 -6.78 -15.82 17.21
N GLY A 150 -5.91 -15.42 16.28
CA GLY A 150 -4.71 -16.15 15.87
C GLY A 150 -4.97 -17.19 14.80
N ILE A 151 -3.95 -17.47 13.98
CA ILE A 151 -4.09 -18.37 12.82
C ILE A 151 -4.08 -19.83 13.28
N SER A 152 -5.09 -20.59 12.87
CA SER A 152 -5.34 -21.98 13.23
C SER A 152 -5.89 -22.79 12.04
N ALA A 153 -6.25 -24.05 12.27
CA ALA A 153 -6.91 -24.88 11.27
C ALA A 153 -8.37 -24.45 10.98
N ALA A 154 -8.95 -23.56 11.80
CA ALA A 154 -10.29 -23.01 11.57
C ALA A 154 -10.30 -21.94 10.48
N ASP A 155 -9.14 -21.35 10.15
CA ASP A 155 -8.99 -20.34 9.09
C ASP A 155 -9.03 -20.99 7.71
N LEU A 156 -10.24 -21.35 7.30
CA LEU A 156 -10.56 -22.15 6.14
C LEU A 156 -11.78 -21.57 5.41
N PHE A 157 -11.60 -21.28 4.14
CA PHE A 157 -12.70 -21.09 3.20
C PHE A 157 -12.92 -22.36 2.38
N PRO A 158 -13.99 -23.14 2.65
CA PRO A 158 -14.38 -24.26 1.81
C PRO A 158 -15.08 -23.73 0.55
N LYS A 159 -14.29 -23.33 -0.45
CA LYS A 159 -14.81 -22.67 -1.65
C LYS A 159 -15.73 -23.62 -2.43
N PRO A 160 -17.02 -23.27 -2.60
CA PRO A 160 -17.91 -24.04 -3.46
C PRO A 160 -17.49 -23.95 -4.93
N ALA A 161 -18.03 -24.84 -5.76
CA ALA A 161 -18.02 -24.68 -7.20
C ALA A 161 -18.60 -23.30 -7.60
N GLY A 162 -18.13 -22.75 -8.72
CA GLY A 162 -18.53 -21.40 -9.15
C GLY A 162 -17.50 -20.32 -8.81
N HIS A 163 -17.81 -19.14 -9.32
CA HIS A 163 -17.14 -17.87 -9.05
C HIS A 163 -17.61 -17.28 -7.72
N HIS A 164 -16.69 -16.75 -6.89
CA HIS A 164 -17.03 -16.25 -5.56
C HIS A 164 -16.26 -14.99 -5.19
N HIS A 165 -16.97 -13.94 -4.81
CA HIS A 165 -16.41 -12.77 -4.13
C HIS A 165 -16.66 -12.85 -2.62
N LEU A 166 -15.72 -12.31 -1.83
CA LEU A 166 -15.75 -12.26 -0.36
C LEU A 166 -15.28 -10.88 0.11
N ASN A 167 -15.59 -10.51 1.35
CA ASN A 167 -15.01 -9.33 1.96
C ASN A 167 -13.61 -9.69 2.47
N TRP A 168 -12.60 -8.93 2.03
CA TRP A 168 -11.24 -8.98 2.58
C TRP A 168 -11.01 -7.70 3.36
N SER A 169 -10.90 -7.78 4.69
CA SER A 169 -10.78 -6.61 5.54
C SER A 169 -9.43 -6.53 6.24
N PHE A 170 -8.94 -5.31 6.39
CA PHE A 170 -7.71 -4.98 7.09
C PHE A 170 -7.96 -3.82 8.06
N THR A 171 -7.33 -3.83 9.24
CA THR A 171 -7.57 -2.80 10.27
C THR A 171 -6.54 -1.66 10.28
N ARG A 172 -5.52 -1.72 9.41
CA ARG A 172 -4.47 -0.68 9.34
C ARG A 172 -3.99 -0.44 7.91
N ARG A 173 -3.63 0.82 7.63
CA ARG A 173 -2.84 1.16 6.44
C ARG A 173 -1.45 0.55 6.53
N GLY A 174 -0.87 0.26 5.37
CA GLY A 174 0.46 -0.31 5.25
C GLY A 174 0.52 -1.42 4.20
N MET A 175 1.71 -2.02 4.09
CA MET A 175 1.93 -3.17 3.23
C MET A 175 1.55 -4.45 3.97
N TRP A 176 0.79 -5.31 3.32
CA TRP A 176 0.37 -6.60 3.84
C TRP A 176 0.78 -7.73 2.89
N ALA A 177 1.11 -8.88 3.45
CA ALA A 177 1.28 -10.14 2.74
C ALA A 177 0.36 -11.19 3.38
N VAL A 178 -0.59 -11.72 2.61
CA VAL A 178 -1.50 -12.80 3.02
C VAL A 178 -1.08 -14.09 2.32
N ASP A 179 -0.70 -15.09 3.11
CA ASP A 179 -0.23 -16.38 2.62
C ASP A 179 -1.38 -17.39 2.67
N LEU A 180 -1.81 -17.89 1.51
CA LEU A 180 -2.90 -18.85 1.37
C LEU A 180 -2.40 -20.18 0.85
N LYS A 181 -2.93 -21.27 1.39
CA LYS A 181 -2.75 -22.62 0.86
C LYS A 181 -4.04 -23.13 0.23
N VAL A 182 -3.90 -24.01 -0.75
CA VAL A 182 -5.04 -24.67 -1.41
C VAL A 182 -4.93 -26.18 -1.29
N SER A 183 -6.08 -26.84 -1.14
CA SER A 183 -6.20 -28.30 -1.23
C SER A 183 -7.53 -28.71 -1.85
N GLY A 184 -7.56 -29.89 -2.47
CA GLY A 184 -8.79 -30.44 -3.05
C GLY A 184 -8.73 -31.96 -3.10
N THR A 185 -9.86 -32.61 -3.39
CA THR A 185 -9.90 -34.07 -3.59
C THR A 185 -10.08 -34.36 -5.07
N ARG A 186 -9.27 -35.23 -5.69
CA ARG A 186 -9.43 -35.54 -7.12
C ARG A 186 -10.75 -36.28 -7.38
N THR A 187 -11.42 -35.96 -8.48
CA THR A 187 -12.59 -36.72 -8.93
C THR A 187 -12.21 -38.19 -9.15
N GLY A 188 -12.99 -39.12 -8.58
CA GLY A 188 -12.71 -40.56 -8.67
C GLY A 188 -11.63 -41.10 -7.71
N GLY A 189 -11.08 -40.26 -6.83
CA GLY A 189 -10.18 -40.66 -5.74
C GLY A 189 -10.83 -40.54 -4.35
N ASN A 190 -10.37 -41.33 -3.38
CA ASN A 190 -10.82 -41.28 -1.97
C ASN A 190 -9.85 -40.54 -1.04
N ARG A 191 -8.80 -39.92 -1.58
CA ARG A 191 -7.81 -39.16 -0.79
C ARG A 191 -7.69 -37.75 -1.34
N PRO A 192 -7.65 -36.72 -0.48
CA PRO A 192 -7.25 -35.37 -0.88
C PRO A 192 -5.92 -35.42 -1.63
N THR A 193 -5.72 -34.54 -2.60
CA THR A 193 -4.36 -34.25 -3.06
C THR A 193 -3.57 -33.79 -1.84
N VAL A 194 -2.46 -34.47 -1.53
CA VAL A 194 -1.55 -33.99 -0.49
C VAL A 194 -0.96 -32.70 -1.03
N ALA A 195 -1.25 -31.58 -0.35
CA ALA A 195 -0.67 -30.32 -0.69
C ALA A 195 0.87 -30.43 -0.63
N GLY A 196 1.53 -30.16 -1.75
CA GLY A 196 2.97 -30.08 -1.84
C GLY A 196 3.52 -28.83 -1.13
N PRO A 197 4.82 -28.78 -0.83
CA PRO A 197 5.46 -27.65 -0.16
C PRO A 197 5.43 -26.32 -0.94
N THR A 198 5.06 -26.33 -2.23
CA THR A 198 4.93 -25.15 -3.11
C THR A 198 3.52 -24.55 -3.13
N ASP A 199 2.62 -25.01 -2.26
CA ASP A 199 1.18 -24.72 -2.37
C ASP A 199 0.73 -23.45 -1.68
N THR A 200 1.66 -22.56 -1.35
CA THR A 200 1.34 -21.28 -0.71
C THR A 200 1.45 -20.15 -1.73
N ALA A 201 0.36 -19.45 -2.00
CA ALA A 201 0.39 -18.16 -2.68
C ALA A 201 0.53 -17.05 -1.65
N ARG A 202 1.48 -16.14 -1.89
CA ARG A 202 1.61 -14.88 -1.15
C ARG A 202 0.93 -13.77 -1.95
N LEU A 203 -0.08 -13.16 -1.36
CA LEU A 203 -0.85 -12.06 -1.91
C LEU A 203 -0.44 -10.75 -1.25
N PHE A 204 -0.15 -9.72 -2.04
CA PHE A 204 0.31 -8.43 -1.53
C PHE A 204 -0.79 -7.38 -1.59
N PHE A 205 -1.03 -6.68 -0.48
CA PHE A 205 -2.01 -5.60 -0.40
C PHE A 205 -1.32 -4.31 0.04
N ALA A 206 -1.58 -3.22 -0.68
CA ALA A 206 -1.01 -1.92 -0.40
C ALA A 206 -2.13 -0.96 0.02
N ILE A 207 -2.26 -0.76 1.32
CA ILE A 207 -3.36 0.03 1.90
C ILE A 207 -2.86 1.43 2.21
N GLY A 208 -3.39 2.40 1.48
CA GLY A 208 -2.99 3.80 1.59
C GLY A 208 -1.71 4.14 0.81
N GLU A 209 -1.45 5.44 0.75
CA GLU A 209 -0.56 6.01 -0.25
C GLU A 209 0.92 5.63 -0.06
N LYS A 210 1.40 5.60 1.19
CA LYS A 210 2.78 5.18 1.48
C LYS A 210 3.02 3.70 1.16
N ALA A 211 2.03 2.85 1.41
CA ALA A 211 2.12 1.43 1.10
C ALA A 211 2.18 1.21 -0.42
N GLU A 212 1.39 1.96 -1.17
CA GLU A 212 1.41 1.91 -2.63
C GLU A 212 2.75 2.41 -3.20
N TRP A 213 3.30 3.50 -2.65
CA TRP A 213 4.65 3.94 -3.00
C TRP A 213 5.69 2.85 -2.71
N ARG A 214 5.60 2.16 -1.57
CA ARG A 214 6.50 1.05 -1.22
C ARG A 214 6.36 -0.10 -2.23
N ALA A 215 5.15 -0.54 -2.55
CA ALA A 215 4.91 -1.61 -3.51
C ALA A 215 5.47 -1.31 -4.92
N ARG A 216 5.40 -0.05 -5.36
CA ARG A 216 5.92 0.38 -6.67
C ARG A 216 7.44 0.55 -6.73
N ASN A 217 8.14 0.55 -5.59
CA ASN A 217 9.59 0.74 -5.55
C ASN A 217 10.35 -0.54 -5.15
N PHE A 218 9.71 -1.49 -4.46
CA PHE A 218 10.34 -2.72 -3.98
C PHE A 218 9.70 -3.96 -4.62
N ASP A 219 10.49 -5.02 -4.78
CA ASP A 219 10.03 -6.31 -5.30
C ASP A 219 9.54 -7.24 -4.18
N THR A 220 8.99 -8.38 -4.54
CA THR A 220 8.48 -9.40 -3.60
C THR A 220 9.46 -9.82 -2.50
N ALA A 221 10.77 -9.78 -2.77
CA ALA A 221 11.79 -10.19 -1.82
C ALA A 221 12.04 -9.12 -0.74
N THR A 222 11.87 -7.85 -1.10
CA THR A 222 12.26 -6.70 -0.26
C THR A 222 11.07 -5.88 0.23
N VAL A 223 9.90 -5.99 -0.40
CA VAL A 223 8.71 -5.18 -0.09
C VAL A 223 8.18 -5.40 1.32
N MET A 224 8.43 -6.55 1.95
CA MET A 224 8.06 -6.81 3.36
C MET A 224 9.26 -6.74 4.32
N ASP A 225 10.47 -6.48 3.83
CA ASP A 225 11.68 -6.45 4.65
C ASP A 225 11.92 -5.04 5.21
N GLU A 226 11.67 -4.85 6.49
CA GLU A 226 11.87 -3.55 7.16
C GLU A 226 13.33 -3.10 7.22
N SER A 227 14.31 -3.99 7.01
CA SER A 227 15.72 -3.61 6.92
C SER A 227 16.08 -2.97 5.57
N VAL A 228 15.18 -3.08 4.58
CA VAL A 228 15.34 -2.50 3.25
C VAL A 228 14.26 -1.46 2.98
N ALA A 229 12.99 -1.79 3.18
CA ALA A 229 11.84 -0.96 2.85
C ALA A 229 11.26 -0.17 4.06
N GLY A 230 11.94 -0.18 5.20
CA GLY A 230 11.55 0.56 6.40
C GLY A 230 11.76 2.07 6.27
N ASP A 231 11.03 2.88 7.05
CA ASP A 231 11.02 4.34 6.92
C ASP A 231 12.42 5.00 7.06
N LEU A 232 13.30 4.42 7.89
CA LEU A 232 14.61 4.98 8.22
C LEU A 232 15.78 4.33 7.46
N THR A 233 15.49 3.41 6.54
CA THR A 233 16.52 2.72 5.77
C THR A 233 16.83 3.50 4.50
N ASP A 234 18.08 3.41 4.06
CA ASP A 234 18.62 4.07 2.87
C ASP A 234 19.22 2.98 1.96
N PRO A 235 18.43 2.38 1.05
CA PRO A 235 18.85 1.20 0.30
C PRO A 235 19.87 1.48 -0.81
N ASP A 236 19.93 2.70 -1.33
CA ASP A 236 20.88 3.09 -2.38
C ASP A 236 22.07 3.90 -1.86
N HIS A 237 22.10 4.14 -0.54
CA HIS A 237 23.22 4.68 0.23
C HIS A 237 23.58 6.12 -0.19
N ASP A 238 22.57 6.91 -0.52
CA ASP A 238 22.74 8.28 -0.99
C ASP A 238 22.53 9.34 0.11
N GLY A 239 22.18 8.89 1.32
CA GLY A 239 21.89 9.72 2.49
C GLY A 239 20.42 10.10 2.67
N TRP A 240 19.52 9.63 1.80
CA TRP A 240 18.07 9.88 1.88
C TRP A 240 17.33 8.59 2.25
N PRO A 241 16.85 8.48 3.50
CA PRO A 241 16.06 7.32 3.89
C PRO A 241 14.69 7.32 3.20
N ASN A 242 14.08 6.14 3.11
CA ASN A 242 12.81 5.89 2.45
C ASN A 242 11.69 6.88 2.82
N LEU A 243 11.60 7.31 4.09
CA LEU A 243 10.58 8.28 4.50
C LEU A 243 10.78 9.65 3.83
N LEU A 244 12.02 10.09 3.64
CA LEU A 244 12.32 11.36 2.95
C LEU A 244 12.14 11.20 1.44
N GLU A 245 12.55 10.07 0.87
CA GLU A 245 12.26 9.72 -0.52
C GLU A 245 10.74 9.75 -0.78
N TYR A 246 9.94 9.09 0.04
CA TYR A 246 8.48 9.14 -0.03
C TYR A 246 7.96 10.57 0.06
N ALA A 247 8.36 11.31 1.09
CA ALA A 247 7.85 12.64 1.39
C ALA A 247 8.24 13.70 0.36
N PHE A 248 9.38 13.58 -0.32
CA PHE A 248 9.79 14.54 -1.35
C PHE A 248 9.48 14.05 -2.79
N GLY A 249 8.98 12.82 -2.91
CA GLY A 249 8.52 12.20 -4.15
C GLY A 249 9.66 11.62 -4.98
N GLY A 250 10.68 11.13 -4.29
CA GLY A 250 11.82 10.45 -4.84
C GLY A 250 11.63 8.95 -5.05
N ASN A 251 12.75 8.27 -5.29
CA ASN A 251 12.85 6.85 -5.60
C ASN A 251 14.03 6.25 -4.82
N PRO A 252 13.79 5.32 -3.88
CA PRO A 252 14.79 4.82 -2.94
C PRO A 252 15.82 3.84 -3.56
N ARG A 253 15.87 3.80 -4.89
CA ARG A 253 16.77 2.94 -5.68
C ARG A 253 17.54 3.75 -6.72
N GLN A 254 17.38 5.07 -6.71
CA GLN A 254 18.06 5.97 -7.60
C GLN A 254 18.88 6.95 -6.78
N ASN A 255 20.20 6.78 -6.85
CA ASN A 255 21.14 7.66 -6.16
C ASN A 255 20.84 9.15 -6.42
N GLY A 256 20.68 9.85 -5.30
CA GLY A 256 20.27 11.22 -5.15
C GLY A 256 18.75 11.34 -5.13
N LEU A 257 18.23 12.10 -4.16
CA LEU A 257 16.82 12.46 -4.10
C LEU A 257 16.33 13.15 -5.38
N LYS A 258 15.72 12.37 -6.28
CA LYS A 258 15.23 12.79 -7.60
C LYS A 258 13.77 12.44 -7.76
N ARG A 259 12.99 13.40 -8.27
CA ARG A 259 11.57 13.21 -8.56
C ARG A 259 11.37 11.95 -9.41
N SER A 260 10.54 11.03 -8.92
CA SER A 260 10.28 9.74 -9.57
C SER A 260 9.90 9.92 -11.04
N GLY A 261 10.54 9.14 -11.92
CA GLY A 261 10.36 9.21 -13.37
C GLY A 261 11.05 10.39 -14.07
N THR A 262 11.84 11.20 -13.35
CA THR A 262 12.56 12.35 -13.90
C THR A 262 14.02 12.37 -13.46
N GLN A 263 14.82 13.28 -14.02
CA GLN A 263 16.19 13.57 -13.54
C GLN A 263 16.24 14.85 -12.68
N THR A 264 15.08 15.39 -12.30
CA THR A 264 15.00 16.63 -11.52
C THR A 264 15.21 16.32 -10.05
N SER A 265 16.16 17.02 -9.43
CA SER A 265 16.37 16.92 -7.98
C SER A 265 15.09 17.29 -7.20
N ALA A 266 14.74 16.44 -6.25
CA ALA A 266 13.69 16.66 -5.26
C ALA A 266 14.27 17.19 -3.93
N ALA A 267 15.59 17.32 -3.81
CA ALA A 267 16.24 17.79 -2.59
C ALA A 267 15.79 19.21 -2.21
N PRO A 268 15.53 19.46 -0.91
CA PRO A 268 15.29 20.80 -0.40
C PRO A 268 16.43 21.76 -0.74
N VAL A 269 16.10 22.97 -1.19
CA VAL A 269 17.06 23.99 -1.58
C VAL A 269 16.97 25.17 -0.63
N GLN A 270 18.09 25.55 -0.04
CA GLN A 270 18.19 26.77 0.77
C GLN A 270 18.30 27.99 -0.14
N GLY A 271 17.70 29.10 0.30
CA GLY A 271 17.68 30.34 -0.44
C GLY A 271 17.51 31.54 0.48
N MET A 272 17.24 32.67 -0.17
CA MET A 272 17.06 33.96 0.48
C MET A 272 15.80 34.61 -0.09
N GLY A 273 14.83 34.93 0.76
CA GLY A 273 13.60 35.62 0.37
C GLY A 273 13.62 37.08 0.80
N GLN A 274 13.28 38.00 -0.10
CA GLN A 274 13.08 39.41 0.24
C GLN A 274 11.67 39.65 0.79
N ASN A 275 11.58 40.49 1.81
CA ASN A 275 10.32 41.09 2.26
C ASN A 275 10.56 42.53 2.67
N GLN A 276 9.98 43.46 1.90
CA GLN A 276 10.24 44.89 2.04
C GLN A 276 11.76 45.17 1.94
N GLU A 277 12.37 45.67 3.02
CA GLU A 277 13.79 46.07 3.08
C GLU A 277 14.72 44.98 3.66
N ALA A 278 14.17 43.86 4.13
CA ALA A 278 14.96 42.81 4.77
C ALA A 278 15.00 41.52 3.92
N VAL A 279 16.15 40.86 3.93
CA VAL A 279 16.35 39.53 3.34
C VAL A 279 16.29 38.50 4.46
N TYR A 280 15.65 37.38 4.23
CA TYR A 280 15.47 36.32 5.21
C TYR A 280 15.94 34.98 4.63
N PRO A 281 16.57 34.10 5.42
CA PRO A 281 16.79 32.72 5.02
C PRO A 281 15.48 32.04 4.64
N SER A 282 15.51 31.20 3.60
CA SER A 282 14.37 30.40 3.18
C SER A 282 14.79 28.98 2.81
N ILE A 283 13.84 28.06 2.83
CA ILE A 283 13.98 26.71 2.30
C ILE A 283 12.81 26.40 1.38
N THR A 284 13.13 25.86 0.21
CA THR A 284 12.16 25.45 -0.81
C THR A 284 12.22 23.95 -0.98
N PHE A 285 11.08 23.26 -0.89
CA PHE A 285 11.01 21.80 -0.97
C PHE A 285 9.70 21.35 -1.59
N TYR A 286 9.67 20.13 -2.14
CA TYR A 286 8.43 19.49 -2.57
C TYR A 286 7.66 18.98 -1.35
N GLN A 287 6.34 19.07 -1.37
CA GLN A 287 5.50 18.40 -0.39
C GLN A 287 4.25 17.84 -1.04
N MET A 288 3.68 16.82 -0.42
CA MET A 288 2.35 16.33 -0.75
C MET A 288 1.31 17.33 -0.24
N LYS A 289 0.31 17.63 -1.07
CA LYS A 289 -0.73 18.61 -0.72
C LYS A 289 -1.59 18.19 0.46
N ASP A 290 -1.90 16.90 0.55
CA ASP A 290 -2.63 16.30 1.68
C ASP A 290 -1.70 15.35 2.45
N ALA A 291 -0.67 15.93 3.05
CA ALA A 291 0.32 15.21 3.83
C ALA A 291 -0.32 14.36 4.95
N GLY A 292 -1.39 14.87 5.56
CA GLY A 292 -2.14 14.17 6.61
C GLY A 292 -2.79 12.89 6.11
N ALA A 293 -3.51 12.94 4.97
CA ALA A 293 -4.06 11.75 4.34
C ALA A 293 -2.96 10.78 3.85
N ALA A 294 -1.82 11.32 3.39
CA ALA A 294 -0.63 10.55 3.04
C ALA A 294 0.09 9.93 4.26
N GLY A 295 -0.34 10.24 5.49
CA GLY A 295 0.21 9.68 6.72
C GLY A 295 1.57 10.25 7.12
N ILE A 296 1.87 11.49 6.72
CA ILE A 296 3.11 12.19 7.08
C ILE A 296 2.86 13.65 7.51
N ARG A 297 3.82 14.22 8.23
CA ARG A 297 3.84 15.65 8.57
C ARG A 297 5.19 16.26 8.24
N TYR A 298 5.18 17.45 7.65
CA TYR A 298 6.36 18.27 7.45
C TYR A 298 6.43 19.34 8.54
N ALA A 299 7.63 19.57 9.06
CA ALA A 299 7.94 20.60 10.03
C ALA A 299 9.23 21.30 9.61
N VAL A 300 9.17 22.60 9.30
CA VAL A 300 10.36 23.41 9.01
C VAL A 300 10.91 23.97 10.31
N GLU A 301 12.15 23.62 10.63
CA GLU A 301 12.78 23.95 11.89
C GLU A 301 14.01 24.83 11.68
N TRP A 302 14.21 25.78 12.59
CA TRP A 302 15.28 26.76 12.55
C TRP A 302 16.07 26.77 13.85
N GLN A 303 17.38 27.00 13.76
CA GLN A 303 18.27 27.15 14.91
C GLN A 303 19.41 28.11 14.59
N SER A 304 20.01 28.72 15.61
CA SER A 304 21.17 29.61 15.46
C SER A 304 22.53 28.89 15.59
N GLY A 305 22.51 27.57 15.78
CA GLY A 305 23.65 26.67 15.96
C GLY A 305 23.35 25.27 15.39
N LEU A 306 24.31 24.36 15.51
CA LEU A 306 24.23 22.97 14.99
C LEU A 306 24.13 21.93 16.12
N GLU A 307 23.80 22.36 17.32
CA GLU A 307 23.59 21.46 18.45
C GLU A 307 22.38 20.54 18.20
N THR A 308 22.37 19.36 18.82
CA THR A 308 21.29 18.37 18.64
C THR A 308 19.96 18.83 19.24
N SER A 309 20.00 19.69 20.26
CA SER A 309 18.84 20.33 20.90
C SER A 309 18.75 21.80 20.48
N GLY A 310 17.53 22.35 20.46
CA GLY A 310 17.29 23.77 20.18
C GLY A 310 16.63 24.07 18.84
N TRP A 311 16.38 23.05 18.03
CA TRP A 311 15.58 23.14 16.81
C TRP A 311 14.13 23.46 17.17
N ALA A 312 13.58 24.50 16.54
CA ALA A 312 12.21 24.92 16.76
C ALA A 312 11.48 25.08 15.44
N GLU A 313 10.26 24.54 15.36
CA GLU A 313 9.36 24.79 14.24
C GLU A 313 9.08 26.29 14.12
N GLY A 314 9.14 26.81 12.89
CA GLY A 314 8.87 28.22 12.68
C GLY A 314 9.02 28.68 11.24
N GLY A 315 8.93 29.99 11.09
CA GLY A 315 8.87 30.63 9.79
C GLY A 315 7.45 30.79 9.27
N SER A 316 7.33 31.37 8.08
CA SER A 316 6.07 31.60 7.39
C SER A 316 6.15 31.09 5.96
N ILE A 317 5.08 30.46 5.49
CA ILE A 317 4.94 30.10 4.08
C ILE A 317 4.99 31.39 3.26
N HIS A 318 5.97 31.48 2.37
CA HIS A 318 6.16 32.62 1.50
C HIS A 318 5.54 32.39 0.12
N LEU A 319 5.70 31.18 -0.42
CA LEU A 319 5.26 30.81 -1.76
C LEU A 319 4.83 29.35 -1.78
N ILE A 320 3.75 29.07 -2.50
CA ILE A 320 3.30 27.72 -2.86
C ILE A 320 3.18 27.70 -4.39
N GLU A 321 3.88 26.77 -5.02
CA GLU A 321 3.83 26.53 -6.45
C GLU A 321 3.18 25.17 -6.69
N ASN A 322 2.07 25.15 -7.41
CA ASN A 322 1.42 23.90 -7.81
C ASN A 322 2.33 23.14 -8.79
N VAL A 323 2.60 21.86 -8.50
CA VAL A 323 3.37 20.99 -9.40
C VAL A 323 2.41 20.12 -10.21
N ASP A 324 1.53 19.39 -9.54
CA ASP A 324 0.50 18.55 -10.15
C ASP A 324 -0.67 18.36 -9.17
N ALA A 325 -1.55 17.38 -9.40
CA ALA A 325 -2.68 17.09 -8.52
C ALA A 325 -2.26 16.76 -7.07
N LYS A 326 -1.15 16.04 -6.90
CA LYS A 326 -0.67 15.48 -5.63
C LYS A 326 0.42 16.33 -4.98
N TRP A 327 1.23 17.00 -5.80
CA TRP A 327 2.45 17.66 -5.37
C TRP A 327 2.40 19.18 -5.51
N GLU A 328 3.07 19.84 -4.58
CA GLU A 328 3.39 21.26 -4.65
C GLU A 328 4.82 21.50 -4.19
N ARG A 329 5.34 22.69 -4.51
CA ARG A 329 6.62 23.17 -3.99
C ARG A 329 6.36 24.34 -3.07
N VAL A 330 6.86 24.26 -1.85
CA VAL A 330 6.64 25.27 -0.82
C VAL A 330 7.96 25.92 -0.46
N THR A 331 7.93 27.25 -0.38
CA THR A 331 9.03 28.05 0.16
C THR A 331 8.63 28.58 1.53
N VAL A 332 9.34 28.13 2.57
CA VAL A 332 9.18 28.63 3.93
C VAL A 332 10.34 29.54 4.27
N ARG A 333 10.02 30.70 4.85
CA ARG A 333 10.99 31.73 5.22
C ARG A 333 11.11 31.80 6.73
N ASP A 334 12.33 31.97 7.25
CA ASP A 334 12.56 32.23 8.67
C ASP A 334 11.89 33.54 9.12
N SER A 335 11.57 33.61 10.40
CA SER A 335 11.12 34.82 11.10
C SER A 335 12.25 35.83 11.33
N GLN A 336 13.51 35.38 11.32
CA GLN A 336 14.68 36.22 11.58
C GLN A 336 15.32 36.70 10.27
N PRO A 337 15.63 38.00 10.12
CA PRO A 337 16.31 38.50 8.94
C PRO A 337 17.76 37.99 8.90
N ALA A 338 18.27 37.84 7.69
CA ALA A 338 19.66 37.52 7.44
C ALA A 338 20.58 38.64 7.97
N GLY A 339 21.78 38.26 8.41
CA GLY A 339 22.75 39.18 9.01
C GLY A 339 22.63 39.35 10.53
N ALA A 340 21.56 38.83 11.16
CA ALA A 340 21.42 38.81 12.62
C ALA A 340 22.29 37.74 13.33
N GLY A 341 23.03 36.92 12.56
CA GLY A 341 23.86 35.83 13.06
C GLY A 341 23.84 34.62 12.13
N LYS A 342 24.41 33.49 12.57
CA LYS A 342 24.27 32.22 11.87
C LYS A 342 22.85 31.69 12.07
N ARG A 343 22.25 31.19 11.00
CA ARG A 343 20.95 30.51 11.02
C ARG A 343 21.03 29.25 10.17
N PHE A 344 20.52 28.16 10.72
CA PHE A 344 20.45 26.84 10.11
C PHE A 344 18.99 26.44 10.00
N CYS A 345 18.67 25.66 8.97
CA CYS A 345 17.34 25.14 8.73
C CYS A 345 17.39 23.66 8.43
N ARG A 346 16.31 22.96 8.80
CA ARG A 346 16.05 21.58 8.38
C ARG A 346 14.55 21.38 8.19
N ILE A 347 14.20 20.32 7.49
CA ILE A 347 12.82 19.84 7.40
C ILE A 347 12.79 18.53 8.16
N ARG A 348 11.97 18.48 9.21
CA ARG A 348 11.63 17.24 9.89
C ARG A 348 10.39 16.65 9.21
N VAL A 349 10.49 15.39 8.80
CA VAL A 349 9.36 14.61 8.29
C VAL A 349 9.05 13.54 9.32
N GLU A 350 7.78 13.43 9.68
CA GLU A 350 7.30 12.46 10.66
C GLU A 350 6.26 11.56 10.00
N ALA A 351 6.40 10.24 10.13
CA ALA A 351 5.30 9.34 9.86
C ALA A 351 4.24 9.52 10.95
N LEU A 352 3.00 9.77 10.54
CA LEU A 352 1.88 9.86 11.45
C LEU A 352 1.50 8.46 11.95
N PRO A 353 0.99 8.34 13.19
CA PRO A 353 0.46 7.07 13.68
C PRO A 353 -0.59 6.53 12.70
N GLN A 354 -0.55 5.22 12.46
CA GLN A 354 -1.65 4.58 11.76
C GLN A 354 -2.89 4.67 12.66
N PRO A 355 -4.06 5.02 12.11
CA PRO A 355 -5.30 4.97 12.85
C PRO A 355 -5.58 3.56 13.39
#